data_AF-A0A182EZZ6-F1
#
_entry.id   AF-A0A182EZZ6-F1
#
_cell.length_a   1.000
_cell.length_b   1.000
_cell.length_c   1.000
_cell.angle_alpha   90.00
_cell.angle_beta   90.00
_cell.angle_gamma   90.00
#
_symmetry.space_group_name_H-M   'P 1'
#
loop_
_entity.id
_entity.type
_entity.pdbx_description
1 polymer ?
#
loop_
_entity_poly.entity_id
_entity_poly.type
_entity_poly.pdbx_seq_one_letter_code
_entity_poly.pdbx_strand_id
1 'polypeptide(L)' 'MKKFHDISCVRFVPRDRDKHDDYIYILPHDGCYSFVGRAGGRQPVSLEASCIQSGTIIHELMHVIGFFHEQS' A
#
# COMPACT_ATOMS: atom_id res chain seq x y z
N MET A 1 -3.69 -8.92 0.41
CA MET A 1 -4.91 -8.12 0.68
C MET A 1 -5.91 -8.81 1.61
N LYS A 2 -6.22 -10.12 1.43
CA LYS A 2 -7.19 -10.85 2.28
C LYS A 2 -7.01 -10.64 3.79
N LYS A 3 -5.77 -10.61 4.29
CA LYS A 3 -5.47 -10.39 5.71
C LYS A 3 -6.11 -9.10 6.26
N PHE A 4 -6.03 -7.99 5.53
CA PHE A 4 -6.70 -6.74 5.92
C PHE A 4 -8.22 -6.89 5.92
N HIS A 5 -8.77 -7.59 4.92
CA HIS A 5 -10.21 -7.79 4.79
C HIS A 5 -10.80 -8.64 5.93
N ASP A 6 -10.03 -9.61 6.42
CA ASP A 6 -10.46 -10.53 7.49
C ASP A 6 -10.45 -9.88 8.88
N ILE A 7 -9.53 -8.94 9.15
CA ILE A 7 -9.26 -8.45 10.51
C ILE A 7 -9.60 -6.97 10.74
N SER A 8 -9.98 -6.25 9.68
CA SER A 8 -10.26 -4.81 9.75
C SER A 8 -11.42 -4.42 8.84
N CYS A 9 -11.82 -3.15 8.86
CA CYS A 9 -12.76 -2.57 7.90
C CYS A 9 -12.09 -2.08 6.60
N VAL A 10 -10.76 -2.12 6.50
CA VAL A 10 -10.02 -1.64 5.31
C VAL A 10 -10.25 -2.58 4.14
N ARG A 11 -10.58 -2.02 2.97
CA ARG A 11 -10.81 -2.77 1.72
C ARG A 11 -9.98 -2.20 0.58
N PHE A 12 -8.87 -2.86 0.27
CA PHE A 12 -8.18 -2.67 -1.01
C PHE A 12 -9.01 -3.27 -2.14
N VAL A 13 -9.34 -2.45 -3.13
CA VAL A 13 -10.15 -2.82 -4.31
C VAL A 13 -9.42 -2.42 -5.60
N PRO A 14 -9.67 -3.10 -6.73
CA PRO A 14 -9.18 -2.64 -8.03
C PRO A 14 -9.62 -1.19 -8.31
N ARG A 15 -8.75 -0.41 -8.96
CA ARG A 15 -9.06 0.97 -9.30
C ARG A 15 -10.19 1.02 -10.33
N ASP A 16 -11.24 1.76 -10.01
CA ASP A 16 -12.25 2.26 -10.96
C ASP A 16 -11.81 3.66 -11.41
N ARG A 17 -11.58 3.85 -12.70
CA ARG A 17 -11.04 5.11 -13.24
C ARG A 17 -12.02 6.28 -13.13
N ASP A 18 -13.32 5.99 -13.04
CA ASP A 18 -14.37 7.00 -13.01
C ASP A 18 -14.75 7.40 -11.57
N LYS A 19 -14.30 6.63 -10.57
CA LYS A 19 -14.64 6.85 -9.15
C LYS A 19 -13.44 7.10 -8.24
N HIS A 20 -12.27 6.59 -8.60
CA HIS A 20 -11.09 6.63 -7.75
C HIS A 20 -10.02 7.55 -8.36
N ASP A 21 -10.10 8.83 -7.97
CA ASP A 21 -9.08 9.84 -8.28
C ASP A 21 -7.76 9.54 -7.58
N ASP A 22 -7.85 9.03 -6.34
CA ASP A 22 -6.70 8.71 -5.49
C ASP A 22 -6.55 7.21 -5.35
N TYR A 23 -5.34 6.71 -5.64
CA TYR A 23 -5.09 5.27 -5.71
C TYR A 23 -3.61 4.93 -5.53
N ILE A 24 -3.35 3.76 -4.95
CA ILE A 24 -2.02 3.17 -4.97
C ILE A 24 -1.70 2.55 -6.34
N TYR A 25 -0.47 2.72 -6.78
CA TYR A 25 0.09 2.08 -7.97
C TYR A 25 1.25 1.21 -7.54
N ILE A 26 1.02 -0.11 -7.53
CA ILE A 26 2.02 -1.09 -7.13
C ILE A 26 2.92 -1.39 -8.34
N LEU A 27 4.23 -1.20 -8.18
CA LEU A 27 5.22 -1.41 -9.23
C LEU A 27 6.55 -1.89 -8.63
N PRO A 28 7.36 -2.66 -9.38
CA PRO A 28 8.74 -2.92 -8.98
C PRO A 28 9.60 -1.70 -9.35
N HIS A 29 10.01 -0.89 -8.37
CA HIS A 29 10.85 0.29 -8.61
C HIS A 29 12.20 0.24 -7.90
N ASP A 30 12.31 0.78 -6.68
CA ASP A 30 13.56 0.90 -5.93
C ASP A 30 13.33 0.44 -4.48
N GLY A 31 13.63 -0.84 -4.21
CA GLY A 31 13.36 -1.47 -2.91
C GLY A 31 11.88 -1.57 -2.53
N CYS A 32 11.63 -1.59 -1.22
CA CYS A 32 10.31 -1.70 -0.61
C CYS A 32 9.97 -0.37 0.06
N TYR A 33 8.97 0.35 -0.44
CA TYR A 33 8.52 1.60 0.19
C TYR A 33 7.10 2.00 -0.22
N SER A 34 6.49 2.84 0.60
CA SER A 34 5.28 3.60 0.31
C SER A 34 5.34 4.97 1.00
N PHE A 35 4.54 5.92 0.51
CA PHE A 35 4.20 7.10 1.32
C PHE A 35 3.34 6.72 2.54
N VAL A 36 3.40 7.55 3.57
CA VAL A 36 2.56 7.43 4.76
C VAL A 36 1.25 8.20 4.55
N GLY A 37 0.14 7.47 4.53
CA GLY A 37 -1.20 8.01 4.33
C GLY A 37 -1.54 8.33 2.87
N ARG A 38 -2.68 9.01 2.68
CA ARG A 38 -3.21 9.38 1.36
C ARG A 38 -2.49 10.65 0.84
N ALA A 39 -1.64 10.49 -0.17
CA ALA A 39 -0.89 11.61 -0.76
C ALA A 39 -1.66 12.40 -1.84
N GLY A 40 -2.78 11.85 -2.35
CA GLY A 40 -3.53 12.42 -3.48
C GLY A 40 -3.03 11.91 -4.84
N GLY A 41 -3.96 11.70 -5.78
CA GLY A 41 -3.70 11.16 -7.10
C GLY A 41 -3.07 9.76 -7.10
N ARG A 42 -2.20 9.53 -8.08
CA ARG A 42 -1.42 8.29 -8.21
C ARG A 42 -0.27 8.28 -7.20
N GLN A 43 -0.34 7.41 -6.20
CA GLN A 43 0.77 7.22 -5.25
C GLN A 43 1.50 5.87 -5.50
N PRO A 44 2.83 5.86 -5.66
CA PRO A 44 3.58 4.63 -5.87
C PRO A 44 3.69 3.81 -4.57
N VAL A 45 3.62 2.48 -4.71
CA VAL A 45 4.04 1.50 -3.69
C VAL A 45 5.06 0.60 -4.37
N SER A 46 6.34 0.73 -3.99
CA SER A 46 7.41 -0.06 -4.58
C SER A 46 7.47 -1.43 -3.91
N LEU A 47 7.38 -2.48 -4.73
CA LEU A 47 7.56 -3.86 -4.31
C LEU A 47 8.42 -4.58 -5.35
N GLU A 48 9.73 -4.57 -5.15
CA GLU A 48 10.65 -5.37 -5.94
C GLU A 48 10.57 -6.87 -5.61
N ALA A 49 11.30 -7.69 -6.36
CA ALA A 49 11.30 -9.15 -6.20
C ALA A 49 11.64 -9.59 -4.76
N SER A 50 12.60 -8.92 -4.11
CA SER A 50 12.97 -9.17 -2.71
C SER A 50 11.85 -8.82 -1.71
N CYS A 51 10.96 -7.90 -2.08
CA CYS A 51 9.84 -7.42 -1.27
C CYS A 51 8.60 -8.33 -1.33
N ILE A 52 8.58 -9.35 -2.20
CA ILE A 52 7.42 -10.24 -2.40
C ILE A 52 7.33 -11.27 -1.28
N GLN A 53 7.17 -10.77 -0.06
CA GLN A 53 6.95 -11.52 1.17
C GLN A 53 5.73 -10.93 1.86
N SER A 54 4.88 -11.80 2.43
CA SER A 54 3.60 -11.38 3.04
C SER A 54 3.77 -10.26 4.07
N GLY A 55 4.79 -10.35 4.93
CA GLY A 55 5.09 -9.34 5.95
C GLY A 55 5.46 -7.99 5.36
N THR A 56 6.39 -7.95 4.42
CA THR A 56 6.82 -6.71 3.73
C THR A 56 5.66 -6.06 2.98
N ILE A 57 4.86 -6.84 2.24
CA ILE A 57 3.68 -6.30 1.55
C ILE A 57 2.69 -5.69 2.55
N ILE A 58 2.44 -6.35 3.69
CA ILE A 58 1.57 -5.81 4.72
C ILE A 58 2.16 -4.53 5.32
N HIS A 59 3.46 -4.49 5.58
CA HIS A 59 4.18 -3.33 6.11
C HIS A 59 4.02 -2.10 5.21
N GLU A 60 4.31 -2.23 3.90
CA GLU A 60 4.15 -1.12 2.96
C GLU A 60 2.69 -0.67 2.83
N LEU A 61 1.74 -1.60 2.90
CA LEU A 61 0.32 -1.26 2.88
C LEU A 61 -0.16 -0.62 4.20
N MET A 62 0.53 -0.86 5.33
CA MET A 62 0.27 -0.12 6.57
C MET A 62 0.75 1.32 6.47
N HIS A 63 1.88 1.58 5.78
CA HIS A 63 2.28 2.94 5.44
C HIS A 63 1.20 3.64 4.61
N VAL A 64 0.67 3.00 3.57
CA VAL A 64 -0.48 3.54 2.78
C VAL A 64 -1.66 3.95 3.67
N ILE A 65 -1.97 3.17 4.71
CA ILE A 65 -3.08 3.44 5.64
C ILE A 65 -2.77 4.60 6.59
N GLY A 66 -1.50 4.96 6.78
CA GLY A 66 -1.07 6.11 7.58
C GLY A 66 -0.23 5.77 8.82
N PHE A 67 0.25 4.53 8.94
CA PHE A 67 1.13 4.16 10.05
C PHE A 67 2.59 4.50 9.74
N PHE A 68 3.26 5.09 10.72
CA PHE A 68 4.73 5.22 10.71
C PHE A 68 5.39 3.94 11.23
N HIS A 69 6.71 3.88 11.16
CA HIS A 69 7.46 2.86 11.91
C HIS A 69 7.25 3.07 13.41
N GLU A 70 7.18 1.97 14.15
CA GLU A 70 6.89 2.00 15.60
C GLU A 70 7.93 2.80 16.39
N GLN A 71 9.20 2.73 15.99
CA GLN A 71 10.33 3.38 16.65
C GLN A 71 10.59 4.83 16.18
N SER A 72 9.63 5.46 15.51
CA SER A 72 9.77 6.85 15.02
C SER A 72 9.84 7.86 16.17
#